data_AF-A0A218WXG3-F1
#
_entry.id   AF-A0A218WXG3-F1
#
_cell.length_a   1.000
_cell.length_b   1.000
_cell.length_c   1.000
_cell.angle_alpha   90.00
_cell.angle_beta   90.00
_cell.angle_gamma   90.00
#
_symmetry.space_group_name_H-M   'P 1'
#
loop_
_entity.id
_entity.type
_entity.pdbx_description
1 polymer ?
#
loop_
_entity_poly.entity_id
_entity_poly.type
_entity_poly.pdbx_seq_one_letter_code
_entity_poly.pdbx_strand_id
1 'polypeptide(L)'
;MCGSSTRTSTSNMALKGENILEWTDYVEFAFIHIMLEKFKRTHTTSWKQRDWVEMNVEMERQFPDVQLGFQKLQQKTTRPKTMYKQFTELLHHKPVGWDEDTNTIKASPDI
;
A
#
# COMPACT_ATOMS: atom_id res chain seq x y z
N MET A 1 5.56 -8.52 -51.07
CA MET A 1 6.22 -8.00 -49.85
C MET A 1 6.05 -9.05 -48.76
N CYS A 2 7.14 -9.69 -48.36
CA CYS A 2 7.20 -10.58 -47.21
C CYS A 2 7.04 -9.78 -45.90
N GLY A 3 6.48 -10.41 -44.87
CA GLY A 3 6.64 -9.95 -43.50
C GLY A 3 5.47 -10.22 -42.56
N SER A 4 5.06 -11.47 -42.41
CA SER A 4 4.30 -11.93 -41.25
C SER A 4 5.15 -11.77 -39.98
N SER A 5 4.65 -11.05 -38.98
CA SER A 5 5.24 -11.01 -37.63
C SER A 5 4.17 -11.35 -36.61
N THR A 6 4.00 -12.64 -36.37
CA THR A 6 3.34 -13.20 -35.20
C THR A 6 4.08 -12.73 -33.96
N ARG A 7 3.45 -11.85 -33.18
CA ARG A 7 3.93 -11.50 -31.84
C ARG A 7 3.63 -12.68 -30.92
N THR A 8 4.62 -13.55 -30.75
CA THR A 8 4.62 -14.61 -29.75
C THR A 8 4.33 -13.98 -28.39
N SER A 9 3.12 -14.19 -27.89
CA SER A 9 2.77 -13.89 -26.50
C SER A 9 3.36 -15.03 -25.69
N THR A 10 4.57 -14.82 -25.17
CA THR A 10 5.24 -15.76 -24.28
C THR A 10 4.31 -15.96 -23.08
N SER A 11 3.75 -17.16 -22.97
CA SER A 11 3.13 -17.61 -21.73
C SER A 11 4.16 -17.44 -20.62
N ASN A 12 3.88 -16.54 -19.68
CA ASN A 12 4.60 -16.49 -18.41
C ASN A 12 4.38 -17.84 -17.74
N MET A 13 5.35 -18.73 -17.91
CA MET A 13 5.48 -19.94 -17.12
C MET A 13 5.68 -19.47 -15.68
N ALA A 14 4.61 -19.47 -14.89
CA ALA A 14 4.67 -19.23 -13.46
C ALA A 14 5.65 -20.24 -12.87
N LEU A 15 6.76 -19.73 -12.34
CA LEU A 15 7.78 -20.56 -11.73
C LEU A 15 7.17 -21.21 -10.50
N LYS A 16 7.18 -22.54 -10.55
CA LYS A 16 6.71 -23.46 -9.50
C LYS A 16 7.45 -23.13 -8.20
N GLY A 17 6.73 -22.66 -7.19
CA GLY A 17 7.25 -22.43 -5.83
C GLY A 17 7.35 -20.98 -5.38
N GLU A 18 6.61 -20.04 -5.98
CA GLU A 18 6.48 -18.71 -5.37
C GLU A 18 5.81 -18.85 -3.99
N ASN A 19 6.56 -18.56 -2.93
CA ASN A 19 6.00 -18.27 -1.62
C ASN A 19 5.23 -16.94 -1.73
N ILE A 20 4.06 -17.00 -2.38
CA ILE A 20 3.21 -15.84 -2.62
C ILE A 20 2.67 -15.46 -1.25
N LEU A 21 3.19 -14.38 -0.67
CA LEU A 21 2.58 -13.79 0.51
C LEU A 21 1.15 -13.40 0.17
N GLU A 22 0.23 -14.09 0.82
CA GLU A 22 -1.14 -13.66 0.91
C GLU A 22 -1.16 -12.30 1.62
N TRP A 23 -1.70 -11.29 0.95
CA TRP A 23 -1.75 -9.93 1.47
C TRP A 23 -2.92 -9.80 2.45
N THR A 24 -2.77 -10.40 3.62
CA THR A 24 -3.75 -10.38 4.70
C THR A 24 -3.82 -9.01 5.38
N ASP A 25 -4.86 -8.77 6.17
CA ASP A 25 -5.00 -7.54 6.95
C ASP A 25 -3.83 -7.34 7.92
N TYR A 26 -3.26 -8.42 8.45
CA TYR A 26 -2.07 -8.37 9.31
C TYR A 26 -0.83 -7.85 8.57
N VAL A 27 -0.62 -8.31 7.34
CA VAL A 27 0.48 -7.84 6.48
C VAL A 27 0.27 -6.38 6.09
N GLU A 28 -0.96 -6.01 5.72
CA GLU A 28 -1.30 -4.62 5.38
C GLU A 28 -1.11 -3.68 6.58
N PHE A 29 -1.49 -4.12 7.77
CA PHE A 29 -1.28 -3.37 9.01
C PHE A 29 0.21 -3.14 9.31
N ALA A 30 1.03 -4.19 9.24
CA ALA A 30 2.48 -4.07 9.41
C ALA A 30 3.09 -3.11 8.38
N PHE A 31 2.64 -3.18 7.14
CA PHE A 31 3.09 -2.29 6.08
C PHE A 31 2.73 -0.82 6.36
N ILE A 32 1.50 -0.54 6.80
CA ILE A 32 1.06 0.80 7.18
C ILE A 32 1.93 1.33 8.33
N HIS A 33 2.28 0.51 9.32
CA HIS A 33 3.16 0.92 10.41
C HIS A 33 4.55 1.33 9.91
N ILE A 34 5.15 0.54 9.02
CA ILE A 34 6.45 0.86 8.42
C ILE A 34 6.38 2.18 7.63
N MET A 35 5.32 2.38 6.84
CA MET A 35 5.08 3.62 6.11
C MET A 35 4.94 4.82 7.05
N LEU A 36 4.20 4.67 8.15
CA LEU A 36 3.99 5.72 9.16
C LEU A 36 5.29 6.08 9.87
N GLU A 37 6.09 5.09 10.28
CA GLU A 37 7.39 5.33 10.90
C GLU A 37 8.36 6.03 9.94
N LYS A 38 8.36 5.65 8.66
CA LYS A 38 9.14 6.36 7.63
C LYS A 38 8.65 7.80 7.47
N PHE A 39 7.34 8.02 7.40
CA PHE A 39 6.75 9.35 7.31
C PHE A 39 7.11 10.22 8.52
N LYS A 40 7.05 9.68 9.75
CA LYS A 40 7.44 10.43 10.97
C LYS A 40 8.89 10.88 10.94
N ARG A 41 9.80 10.10 10.34
CA ARG A 41 11.22 10.42 10.23
C ARG A 41 11.53 11.40 9.10
N THR A 42 10.85 11.27 7.96
CA THR A 42 11.16 12.06 6.75
C THR A 42 10.21 13.24 6.52
N HIS A 43 9.08 13.29 7.23
CA HIS A 43 7.98 14.25 7.05
C HIS A 43 7.50 14.37 5.59
N THR A 44 7.56 13.28 4.84
CA THR A 44 7.15 13.23 3.43
C THR A 44 6.70 11.83 3.03
N THR A 45 5.86 11.74 1.99
CA THR A 45 5.44 10.48 1.35
C THR A 45 6.04 10.30 -0.05
N SER A 46 6.88 11.24 -0.50
CA SER A 46 7.57 11.23 -1.79
C SER A 46 8.94 10.55 -1.65
N TRP A 47 8.90 9.25 -1.38
CA TRP A 47 10.08 8.44 -1.08
C TRP A 47 10.84 8.01 -2.33
N LYS A 48 12.18 8.03 -2.24
CA LYS A 48 13.09 7.60 -3.31
C LYS A 48 13.25 6.09 -3.30
N GLN A 49 13.82 5.52 -4.37
CA GLN A 49 14.02 4.07 -4.46
C GLN A 49 14.73 3.48 -3.23
N ARG A 50 15.76 4.15 -2.70
CA ARG A 50 16.48 3.71 -1.49
C ARG A 50 15.54 3.53 -0.29
N ASP A 51 14.64 4.49 -0.08
CA ASP A 51 13.66 4.43 0.99
C ASP A 51 12.72 3.22 0.84
N TRP A 52 12.31 2.90 -0.40
CA TRP A 52 11.49 1.72 -0.69
C TRP A 52 12.25 0.41 -0.46
N VAL A 53 13.53 0.37 -0.80
CA VAL A 53 14.39 -0.79 -0.51
C VAL A 53 14.52 -1.01 0.99
N GLU A 54 14.75 0.05 1.77
CA GLU A 54 14.81 -0.03 3.24
C GLU A 54 13.50 -0.54 3.85
N MET A 55 12.36 -0.01 3.39
CA MET A 55 11.05 -0.49 3.86
C MET A 55 10.77 -1.94 3.45
N ASN A 56 11.24 -2.37 2.27
CA ASN A 56 11.13 -3.76 1.85
C ASN A 56 11.98 -4.69 2.74
N VAL A 57 13.19 -4.27 3.10
CA VAL A 57 14.03 -5.04 4.05
C VAL A 57 13.33 -5.18 5.40
N GLU A 58 12.68 -4.13 5.90
CA GLU A 58 11.94 -4.22 7.16
C GLU A 58 10.70 -5.14 7.05
N MET A 59 10.02 -5.13 5.90
CA MET A 59 8.94 -6.10 5.63
C MET A 59 9.47 -7.54 5.60
N GLU A 60 10.54 -7.81 4.85
CA GLU A 60 11.14 -9.14 4.75
C GLU A 60 11.70 -9.61 6.10
N ARG A 61 12.13 -8.70 6.97
CA ARG A 61 12.53 -9.03 8.33
C ARG A 61 11.34 -9.53 9.18
N GLN A 62 10.16 -8.92 9.03
CA GLN A 62 8.95 -9.33 9.74
C GLN A 62 8.28 -10.57 9.11
N PHE A 63 8.49 -10.77 7.81
CA PHE A 63 7.92 -11.85 7.01
C PHE A 63 9.03 -12.56 6.20
N PRO A 64 9.93 -13.33 6.87
CA PRO A 64 11.14 -13.87 6.25
C PRO A 64 10.89 -14.91 5.16
N ASP A 65 9.72 -15.53 5.16
CA ASP A 65 9.33 -16.51 4.15
C ASP A 65 8.93 -15.86 2.81
N VAL A 66 8.96 -14.53 2.73
CA VAL A 66 8.41 -13.78 1.61
C VAL A 66 9.47 -12.93 0.95
N GLN A 67 9.58 -13.04 -0.37
CA GLN A 67 10.24 -12.04 -1.20
C GLN A 67 9.18 -11.16 -1.86
N LEU A 68 8.96 -9.97 -1.30
CA LEU A 68 7.99 -9.00 -1.85
C LEU A 68 8.60 -8.22 -3.02
N GLY A 69 9.80 -7.69 -2.80
CA GLY A 69 10.44 -6.72 -3.68
C GLY A 69 9.81 -5.32 -3.56
N PHE A 70 10.66 -4.29 -3.62
CA PHE A 70 10.24 -2.90 -3.41
C PHE A 70 9.17 -2.42 -4.40
N GLN A 71 9.15 -2.93 -5.63
CA GLN A 71 8.15 -2.57 -6.65
C GLN A 71 6.75 -3.05 -6.27
N LYS A 72 6.62 -4.28 -5.74
CA LYS A 72 5.36 -4.82 -5.25
C LYS A 72 4.88 -4.03 -4.04
N LEU A 73 5.81 -3.67 -3.15
CA LEU A 73 5.53 -2.84 -1.99
C LEU A 73 4.98 -1.46 -2.39
N GLN A 74 5.56 -0.83 -3.42
CA GLN A 74 5.05 0.43 -3.98
C GLN A 74 3.62 0.28 -4.50
N GLN A 75 3.32 -0.78 -5.25
CA GLN A 75 1.96 -1.03 -5.77
C GLN A 75 0.94 -1.14 -4.63
N LYS A 76 1.32 -1.80 -3.53
CA LYS A 76 0.48 -1.97 -2.34
C LYS A 76 0.17 -0.67 -1.60
N THR A 77 0.89 0.43 -1.87
CA THR A 77 0.53 1.75 -1.28
C THR A 77 -0.71 2.39 -1.86
N THR A 78 -1.16 1.95 -3.03
CA THR A 78 -2.26 2.57 -3.76
C THR A 78 -3.55 2.56 -2.94
N ARG A 79 -3.89 1.41 -2.34
CA ARG A 79 -5.12 1.25 -1.53
C ARG A 79 -5.05 2.08 -0.24
N PRO A 80 -4.01 1.96 0.63
CA PRO A 80 -3.90 2.79 1.84
C PRO A 80 -3.94 4.29 1.57
N LYS A 81 -3.25 4.77 0.53
CA LYS A 81 -3.27 6.20 0.17
C LYS A 81 -4.64 6.66 -0.31
N THR A 82 -5.34 5.82 -1.09
CA THR A 82 -6.71 6.10 -1.53
C THR A 82 -7.66 6.18 -0.34
N MET A 83 -7.61 5.21 0.58
CA MET A 83 -8.42 5.20 1.79
C MET A 83 -8.15 6.42 2.66
N TYR A 84 -6.87 6.77 2.88
CA TYR A 84 -6.49 7.97 3.61
C TYR A 84 -7.08 9.22 2.97
N LYS A 85 -6.94 9.36 1.65
CA LYS A 85 -7.52 10.50 0.91
C LYS A 85 -9.03 10.59 1.10
N GLN A 86 -9.77 9.50 0.88
CA GLN A 86 -11.22 9.46 1.05
C GLN A 86 -11.63 9.84 2.47
N PHE A 87 -10.94 9.30 3.48
CA PHE A 87 -11.20 9.63 4.87
C PHE A 87 -10.94 11.11 5.18
N THR A 88 -9.81 11.67 4.70
CA THR A 88 -9.53 13.09 4.88
C THR A 88 -10.52 13.99 4.15
N GLU A 89 -10.99 13.62 2.96
CA GLU A 89 -12.02 14.38 2.23
C GLU A 89 -13.34 14.40 3.02
N LEU A 90 -13.73 13.28 3.65
CA LEU A 90 -14.89 13.21 4.53
C LEU A 90 -14.75 14.13 5.74
N LEU A 91 -13.59 14.14 6.41
CA LEU A 91 -13.33 15.01 7.55
C LEU A 91 -13.34 16.50 7.20
N HIS A 92 -12.91 16.87 5.99
CA HIS A 92 -12.94 18.26 5.54
C HIS A 92 -14.35 18.71 5.10
N HIS A 93 -15.29 17.77 4.89
CA HIS A 93 -16.67 18.10 4.59
C HIS A 93 -17.42 18.48 5.88
N LYS A 94 -17.95 19.71 5.91
CA LYS A 94 -18.14 20.52 7.12
C LYS A 94 -19.24 20.14 8.15
N PRO A 95 -20.06 19.07 8.04
CA PRO A 95 -20.81 18.63 9.22
C PRO A 95 -20.14 17.44 9.92
N VAL A 96 -19.05 16.85 9.43
CA VAL A 96 -18.62 15.54 9.91
C VAL A 96 -17.46 15.65 10.90
N GLY A 97 -17.74 15.43 12.18
CA GLY A 97 -16.75 15.39 13.27
C GLY A 97 -16.34 13.95 13.62
N TRP A 98 -15.07 13.76 13.96
CA TRP A 98 -14.59 12.53 14.59
C TRP A 98 -14.91 12.55 16.08
N ASP A 99 -15.55 11.51 16.58
CA ASP A 99 -15.77 11.30 18.02
C ASP A 99 -14.78 10.25 18.55
N GLU A 100 -13.82 10.72 19.34
CA GLU A 100 -12.79 9.87 19.96
C GLU A 100 -13.37 8.91 21.00
N ASP A 101 -14.45 9.27 21.68
CA ASP A 101 -15.03 8.47 22.77
C ASP A 101 -15.74 7.22 22.24
N THR A 102 -16.34 7.33 21.05
CA THR A 102 -17.10 6.24 20.44
C THR A 102 -16.40 5.61 19.23
N ASN A 103 -15.26 6.17 18.78
CA ASN A 103 -14.56 5.76 17.56
C ASN A 103 -15.51 5.77 16.34
N THR A 104 -16.39 6.77 16.27
CA THR A 104 -17.39 6.92 15.19
C THR A 104 -17.37 8.30 14.56
N ILE A 105 -17.80 8.34 13.31
CA ILE A 105 -18.03 9.57 12.56
C ILE A 105 -19.43 10.11 12.90
N LYS A 106 -19.53 11.34 13.42
CA LYS A 106 -20.80 12.03 13.70
C LYS A 106 -21.02 13.16 12.70
N ALA A 107 -22.20 13.21 12.10
CA ALA A 107 -22.66 14.39 11.37
C ALA A 107 -23.28 15.39 12.35
N SER A 108 -23.01 16.68 12.15
CA SER A 108 -23.72 17.77 12.80
C SER A 108 -25.21 17.63 12.48
N PRO A 109 -26.10 17.88 13.44
CA PRO A 109 -27.52 17.95 13.16
C PRO A 109 -27.76 18.99 12.06
N ASP A 110 -28.57 18.64 11.06
CA ASP A 110 -29.03 19.61 10.06
C ASP A 110 -29.67 20.81 10.77
N ILE A 111 -29.28 22.03 10.38
CA ILE A 111 -29.79 23.30 10.94
C ILE A 111 -31.29 23.44 10.65
#